data_AF-A0A955MJ90-F1
#
_entry.id   AF-A0A955MJ90-F1
#
_cell.length_a   1.000
_cell.length_b   1.000
_cell.length_c   1.000
_cell.angle_alpha   90.00
_cell.angle_beta   90.00
_cell.angle_gamma   90.00
#
_symmetry.space_group_name_H-M   'P 1'
#
loop_
_entity.id
_entity.type
_entity.pdbx_description
1 polymer ?
#
loop_
_entity_poly.entity_id
_entity_poly.type
_entity_poly.pdbx_seq_one_letter_code
_entity_poly.pdbx_strand_id
1 'polypeptide(L)'
;MSEVILFAVVVILGVYCLLLGRRTKGQAQRIEQLSDRLYSWGAETRSYIDEVRGQLKIIEMRSRRTEGENVVTPDMLISDILAIHPRMKDVLASMHLGGCNSCSVSSSETLGQGAASYGLNIDEIMAEIDKFLSNPDGYVADPKPHGGAQGIQIQIPERTATEN
;
A
#
# COMPACT_ATOMS: atom_id res chain seq x y z
N MET A 1 -43.12 -63.81 -27.88
CA MET A 1 -43.37 -62.35 -27.76
C MET A 1 -42.32 -61.66 -26.87
N SER A 2 -41.92 -62.24 -25.74
CA SER A 2 -40.90 -61.68 -24.83
C SER A 2 -39.51 -61.51 -25.44
N GLU A 3 -39.02 -62.47 -26.23
CA GLU A 3 -37.68 -62.38 -26.85
C GLU A 3 -37.56 -61.22 -27.85
N VAL A 4 -38.62 -60.98 -28.63
CA VAL A 4 -38.67 -59.88 -29.61
C VAL A 4 -38.61 -58.52 -28.91
N ILE A 5 -39.26 -58.38 -27.75
CA ILE A 5 -39.23 -57.16 -26.94
C ILE A 5 -37.83 -56.92 -26.39
N LEU A 6 -37.14 -57.97 -25.95
CA LEU A 6 -35.78 -57.88 -25.39
C LEU A 6 -34.77 -57.43 -26.45
N PHE A 7 -34.84 -57.98 -27.66
CA PHE A 7 -34.03 -57.52 -28.79
C PHE A 7 -34.30 -56.06 -29.15
N ALA A 8 -35.57 -55.64 -29.18
CA ALA A 8 -35.92 -54.25 -29.49
C ALA A 8 -35.35 -53.26 -28.46
N VAL A 9 -35.41 -53.59 -27.16
CA VAL A 9 -34.85 -52.74 -26.09
C VAL A 9 -33.34 -52.62 -26.18
N VAL A 10 -32.63 -53.72 -26.47
CA VAL A 10 -31.16 -53.71 -26.62
C VAL A 10 -30.73 -52.85 -27.82
N VAL A 11 -31.45 -52.95 -28.94
CA VAL A 11 -31.17 -52.13 -30.13
C VAL A 11 -31.42 -50.65 -29.83
N ILE A 12 -32.53 -50.32 -29.16
CA ILE A 12 -32.84 -48.94 -28.78
C ILE A 12 -31.79 -48.37 -27.81
N LEU A 13 -31.36 -49.14 -26.81
CA LEU A 13 -30.29 -48.75 -25.88
C LEU A 13 -28.96 -48.55 -26.61
N GLY A 14 -28.61 -49.44 -27.54
CA GLY A 14 -27.41 -49.31 -28.36
C GLY A 14 -27.41 -48.04 -29.20
N VAL A 15 -28.53 -47.75 -29.87
CA VAL A 15 -28.72 -46.51 -30.65
C VAL A 15 -28.69 -45.27 -29.76
N TYR A 16 -29.30 -45.34 -28.57
CA TYR A 16 -29.30 -44.25 -27.59
C TYR A 16 -27.88 -43.94 -27.08
N CYS A 17 -27.10 -44.97 -26.74
CA CYS A 17 -25.69 -44.82 -26.37
C CYS A 17 -24.85 -44.22 -27.51
N LEU A 18 -25.11 -44.62 -28.76
CA LEU A 18 -24.41 -44.08 -29.93
C LEU A 18 -24.72 -42.60 -30.15
N LEU A 19 -25.98 -42.19 -30.01
CA LEU A 19 -26.39 -40.79 -30.13
C LEU A 19 -25.79 -39.91 -29.02
N LEU A 20 -25.75 -40.41 -27.79
CA LEU A 20 -25.09 -39.71 -26.68
C LEU A 20 -23.60 -39.53 -26.92
N GLY A 21 -22.90 -40.58 -27.38
CA GLY A 21 -21.48 -40.52 -27.71
C GLY A 21 -21.16 -39.58 -28.89
N ARG A 22 -22.08 -39.42 -29.84
CA ARG A 22 -21.95 -38.41 -30.89
C ARG A 22 -22.13 -36.99 -30.36
N ARG A 23 -22.98 -36.78 -29.34
CA ARG A 23 -23.21 -35.47 -28.71
C ARG A 23 -22.04 -34.99 -27.86
N THR A 24 -21.39 -35.89 -27.11
CA THR A 24 -20.31 -35.52 -26.19
C THR A 24 -19.05 -35.04 -26.91
N LYS A 25 -18.73 -35.63 -28.07
CA LYS A 25 -17.56 -35.21 -28.88
C LYS A 25 -17.64 -33.75 -29.35
N GLY A 26 -18.85 -33.23 -29.59
CA GLY A 26 -19.05 -31.82 -29.97
C GLY A 26 -18.87 -30.82 -28.83
N GLN A 27 -18.96 -31.26 -27.56
CA GLN A 27 -18.80 -30.37 -26.40
C GLN A 27 -17.34 -30.23 -25.96
N ALA A 28 -16.52 -31.27 -26.11
CA ALA A 28 -15.09 -31.23 -25.79
C ALA A 28 -14.36 -30.14 -26.60
N GLN A 29 -14.65 -30.04 -27.90
CA GLN A 29 -14.06 -29.03 -28.77
C GLN A 29 -14.41 -27.60 -28.36
N ARG A 30 -15.57 -27.37 -27.73
CA ARG A 30 -15.94 -26.04 -27.23
C ARG A 30 -15.14 -25.65 -26.00
N ILE A 31 -14.80 -26.60 -25.14
CA ILE A 31 -14.00 -26.34 -23.93
C ILE A 31 -12.58 -25.93 -24.31
N GLU A 32 -11.97 -26.62 -25.28
CA GLU A 32 -10.65 -26.26 -25.82
C GLU A 32 -10.67 -24.87 -26.46
N GLN A 33 -11.69 -24.56 -27.28
CA GLN A 33 -11.85 -23.24 -27.87
C GLN A 33 -12.08 -22.12 -26.84
N LEU A 34 -12.79 -22.38 -25.74
CA LEU A 34 -12.95 -21.41 -24.65
C LEU A 34 -11.65 -21.21 -23.88
N SER A 35 -10.93 -22.31 -23.60
CA SER A 35 -9.62 -22.26 -22.96
C SER A 35 -8.67 -21.39 -23.76
N ASP A 36 -8.54 -21.64 -25.07
CA ASP A 36 -7.66 -20.86 -25.95
C ASP A 36 -8.04 -19.38 -25.99
N ARG A 37 -9.33 -19.05 -26.00
CA ARG A 37 -9.82 -17.66 -25.94
C ARG A 37 -9.51 -16.97 -24.61
N LEU A 38 -9.63 -17.68 -23.49
CA LEU A 38 -9.29 -17.14 -22.17
C LEU A 38 -7.78 -16.89 -22.05
N TYR A 39 -6.97 -17.82 -22.56
CA TYR A 39 -5.51 -17.66 -22.58
C TYR A 39 -5.08 -16.49 -23.46
N SER A 40 -5.66 -16.33 -24.66
CA SER A 40 -5.32 -15.21 -25.54
C SER A 40 -5.78 -13.87 -24.96
N TRP A 41 -6.97 -13.80 -24.34
CA TRP A 41 -7.47 -12.58 -23.72
C TRP A 41 -6.65 -12.16 -22.50
N GLY A 42 -6.17 -13.13 -21.71
CA GLY A 42 -5.25 -12.88 -20.59
C GLY A 42 -3.90 -12.31 -21.05
N ALA A 43 -3.38 -12.77 -22.19
CA ALA A 43 -2.15 -12.24 -22.76
C ALA A 43 -2.31 -10.77 -23.21
N GLU A 44 -3.44 -10.43 -23.83
CA GLU A 44 -3.78 -9.06 -24.25
C GLU A 44 -3.99 -8.12 -23.05
N THR A 45 -4.65 -8.60 -22.00
CA THR A 45 -4.84 -7.84 -20.75
C THR A 45 -3.51 -7.44 -20.12
N ARG A 46 -2.49 -8.31 -20.23
CA ARG A 46 -1.15 -8.04 -19.66
C ARG A 46 -0.45 -6.87 -20.36
N SER A 47 -0.58 -6.75 -21.69
CA SER A 47 -0.05 -5.59 -22.42
C SER A 47 -0.77 -4.30 -22.07
N TYR A 48 -2.10 -4.33 -21.89
CA TYR A 48 -2.86 -3.17 -21.42
C TYR A 48 -2.42 -2.73 -20.01
N ILE A 49 -2.15 -3.69 -19.12
CA ILE A 49 -1.65 -3.38 -17.77
C ILE A 49 -0.26 -2.75 -17.83
N ASP A 50 0.65 -3.26 -18.66
CA ASP A 50 2.00 -2.70 -18.79
C ASP A 50 1.97 -1.29 -19.40
N GLU A 51 1.05 -1.02 -20.33
CA GLU A 51 0.84 0.33 -20.88
C GLU A 51 0.27 1.29 -19.83
N VAL A 52 -0.77 0.91 -19.11
CA VAL A 52 -1.34 1.71 -18.01
C VAL A 52 -0.31 1.95 -16.92
N ARG A 53 0.54 0.96 -16.60
CA ARG A 53 1.66 1.11 -15.66
C ARG A 53 2.70 2.11 -16.17
N GLY A 54 2.98 2.11 -17.47
CA GLY A 54 3.83 3.11 -18.12
C GLY A 54 3.27 4.52 -18.00
N GLN A 55 1.95 4.68 -18.20
CA GLN A 55 1.27 5.96 -18.04
C GLN A 55 1.20 6.44 -16.59
N LEU A 56 0.96 5.52 -15.64
CA LEU A 56 0.99 5.82 -14.20
C LEU A 56 2.33 6.40 -13.76
N LYS A 57 3.45 5.89 -14.29
CA LYS A 57 4.79 6.40 -13.97
C LYS A 57 4.98 7.87 -14.35
N ILE A 58 4.32 8.32 -15.42
CA ILE A 58 4.36 9.71 -15.88
C ILE A 58 3.42 10.59 -15.04
N ILE A 59 2.24 10.07 -14.68
CA ILE A 59 1.29 10.75 -13.79
C ILE A 59 1.91 10.90 -12.40
N GLU A 60 2.56 9.87 -11.86
CA GLU A 60 3.28 9.92 -10.57
C GLU A 60 4.40 10.97 -10.61
N MET A 61 5.18 11.03 -11.70
CA MET A 61 6.17 12.07 -11.91
C MET A 61 5.57 13.49 -11.94
N ARG A 62 4.32 13.64 -12.42
CA ARG A 62 3.60 14.93 -12.36
C ARG A 62 2.97 15.17 -10.99
N SER A 63 2.48 14.14 -10.31
CA SER A 63 1.88 14.21 -8.98
C SER A 63 2.89 14.70 -7.95
N ARG A 64 4.16 14.26 -8.08
CA ARG A 64 5.28 14.83 -7.30
C ARG A 64 5.36 16.35 -7.35
N ARG A 65 4.83 16.98 -8.40
CA ARG A 65 4.83 18.43 -8.60
C ARG A 65 3.52 19.12 -8.16
N THR A 66 2.43 18.38 -7.91
CA THR A 66 1.08 18.95 -7.68
C THR A 66 0.47 18.60 -6.31
N GLU A 67 1.22 18.04 -5.36
CA GLU A 67 0.75 17.76 -3.98
C GLU A 67 0.59 19.03 -3.11
N GLY A 68 0.20 20.15 -3.74
CA GLY A 68 -0.04 21.44 -3.12
C GLY A 68 -1.51 21.80 -3.10
N GLU A 69 -2.26 21.22 -2.14
CA GLU A 69 -3.28 21.93 -1.33
C GLU A 69 -3.71 20.99 -0.19
N ASN A 70 -2.81 20.73 0.73
CA ASN A 70 -3.10 19.93 1.92
C ASN A 70 -2.97 20.83 3.15
N VAL A 71 -4.08 21.41 3.60
CA VAL A 71 -4.12 22.15 4.86
C VAL A 71 -3.96 21.15 5.99
N VAL A 72 -2.83 21.21 6.71
CA VAL A 72 -2.58 20.40 7.90
C VAL A 72 -3.09 21.16 9.12
N THR A 73 -3.64 20.45 10.11
CA THR A 73 -4.01 21.03 11.42
C THR A 73 -3.34 20.26 12.55
N PRO A 74 -3.07 20.90 13.71
CA PRO A 74 -2.34 20.28 14.82
C PRO A 74 -3.08 19.12 15.51
N ASP A 75 -4.40 19.04 15.31
CA ASP A 75 -5.24 17.97 15.84
C ASP A 75 -5.24 16.71 14.95
N MET A 76 -4.66 16.78 13.74
CA MET A 76 -4.53 15.62 12.88
C MET A 76 -3.54 14.61 13.44
N LEU A 77 -3.82 13.32 13.19
CA LEU A 77 -2.89 12.25 13.50
C LEU A 77 -1.65 12.35 12.62
N ILE A 78 -0.50 12.00 13.19
CA ILE A 78 0.76 11.95 12.46
C ILE A 78 0.65 10.99 11.27
N SER A 79 -0.12 9.89 11.40
CA SER A 79 -0.41 8.98 10.29
C SER A 79 -1.12 9.65 9.12
N ASP A 80 -2.06 10.54 9.40
CA ASP A 80 -2.88 11.21 8.38
C ASP A 80 -2.05 12.27 7.66
N ILE A 81 -1.18 12.95 8.40
CA ILE A 81 -0.20 13.91 7.86
C ILE A 81 0.84 13.20 6.98
N LEU A 82 1.27 11.99 7.35
CA LEU A 82 2.16 11.19 6.50
C LEU A 82 1.48 10.67 5.23
N ALA A 83 0.15 10.49 5.26
CA ALA A 83 -0.64 10.09 4.09
C ALA A 83 -0.84 11.25 3.08
N ILE A 84 -0.70 12.50 3.53
CA ILE A 84 -0.87 13.71 2.72
C ILE A 84 0.21 13.83 1.63
N HIS A 85 1.48 13.56 1.94
CA HIS A 85 2.58 13.64 0.98
C HIS A 85 3.71 12.66 1.33
N PRO A 86 4.20 11.81 0.41
CA PRO A 86 5.30 10.87 0.66
C PRO A 86 6.64 11.50 1.12
N ARG A 87 6.87 12.80 0.90
CA ARG A 87 8.03 13.54 1.41
C ARG A 87 7.78 14.25 2.75
N MET A 88 6.53 14.27 3.24
CA MET A 88 6.19 14.78 4.57
C MET A 88 6.96 14.05 5.68
N LYS A 89 7.27 12.77 5.46
CA LYS A 89 8.13 11.97 6.35
C LYS A 89 9.51 12.59 6.57
N ASP A 90 10.08 13.27 5.56
CA ASP A 90 11.42 13.84 5.64
C ASP A 90 11.39 15.11 6.51
N VAL A 91 10.30 15.88 6.43
CA VAL A 91 10.03 17.06 7.28
C VAL A 91 9.84 16.64 8.74
N LEU A 92 8.96 15.66 9.00
CA LEU A 92 8.72 15.18 10.37
C LEU A 92 9.95 14.50 10.97
N ALA A 93 10.74 13.78 10.17
CA ALA A 93 11.98 13.17 10.64
C ALA A 93 13.02 14.22 11.04
N SER A 94 13.08 15.36 10.34
CA SER A 94 13.98 16.47 10.71
C SER A 94 13.65 17.05 12.10
N MET A 95 12.37 17.01 12.47
CA MET A 95 11.83 17.45 13.77
C MET A 95 11.72 16.32 14.79
N HIS A 96 12.25 15.12 14.50
CA HIS A 96 12.16 13.91 15.32
C HIS A 96 10.72 13.42 15.59
N LEU A 97 9.71 13.89 14.85
CA LEU A 97 8.29 13.58 15.02
C LEU A 97 7.81 12.38 14.19
N GLY A 98 8.66 11.37 14.05
CA GLY A 98 8.39 10.17 13.25
C GLY A 98 8.94 10.26 11.82
N GLY A 99 9.00 9.12 11.12
CA GLY A 99 9.58 8.99 9.77
C GLY A 99 10.81 8.08 9.68
N CYS A 100 11.37 7.65 10.81
CA CYS A 100 12.42 6.64 10.90
C CYS A 100 11.95 5.46 11.75
N ASN A 101 12.26 4.22 11.35
CA ASN A 101 11.89 2.97 12.05
C ASN A 101 12.41 2.88 13.51
N SER A 102 13.27 3.81 13.93
CA SER A 102 13.88 3.89 15.25
C SER A 102 13.34 5.02 16.13
N CYS A 103 12.42 5.86 15.64
CA CYS A 103 11.85 6.95 16.44
C CYS A 103 10.67 6.45 17.28
N SER A 104 10.67 6.79 18.57
CA SER A 104 9.66 6.37 19.57
C SER A 104 8.31 7.11 19.44
N VAL A 105 8.03 7.73 18.30
CA VAL A 105 6.79 8.48 18.07
C VAL A 105 5.74 7.51 17.54
N SER A 106 4.61 7.39 18.24
CA SER A 106 3.53 6.54 17.78
C SER A 106 2.77 7.25 16.66
N SER A 107 2.56 6.58 15.52
CA SER A 107 1.75 7.13 14.41
C SER A 107 0.29 7.36 14.79
N SER A 108 -0.12 6.88 15.97
CA SER A 108 -1.44 7.05 16.60
C SER A 108 -1.59 8.30 17.45
N GLU A 109 -0.53 9.08 17.65
CA GLU A 109 -0.59 10.37 18.35
C GLU A 109 -0.95 11.51 17.39
N THR A 110 -1.60 12.56 17.93
CA THR A 110 -1.78 13.81 17.18
C THR A 110 -0.47 14.57 17.07
N LEU A 111 -0.34 15.44 16.07
CA LEU A 111 0.85 16.27 15.89
C LEU A 111 1.15 17.10 17.15
N GLY A 112 0.12 17.67 17.78
CA GLY A 112 0.26 18.42 19.04
C GLY A 112 0.75 17.57 20.22
N GLN A 113 0.25 16.33 20.35
CA GLN A 113 0.69 15.40 21.41
C GLN A 113 2.13 14.93 21.21
N GLY A 114 2.50 14.63 19.96
CA GLY A 114 3.88 14.32 19.61
C GLY A 114 4.81 15.49 19.90
N ALA A 115 4.45 16.72 19.48
CA ALA A 115 5.24 17.92 19.74
C ALA A 115 5.49 18.15 21.24
N ALA A 116 4.44 18.04 22.05
CA ALA A 116 4.53 18.23 23.50
C ALA A 116 5.43 17.20 24.19
N SER A 117 5.41 15.95 23.74
CA SER A 117 6.21 14.86 24.31
C SER A 117 7.72 15.05 24.12
N TYR A 118 8.13 15.75 23.06
CA TYR A 118 9.53 16.04 22.74
C TYR A 118 9.94 17.49 23.06
N GLY A 119 9.06 18.27 23.69
CA GLY A 119 9.33 19.67 24.04
C GLY A 119 9.47 20.61 22.84
N LEU A 120 8.84 20.27 21.72
CA LEU A 120 8.85 21.06 20.48
C LEU A 120 7.67 22.04 20.47
N ASN A 121 7.89 23.22 19.90
CA ASN A 121 6.84 24.21 19.73
C ASN A 121 5.95 23.84 18.54
N ILE A 122 4.66 23.66 18.78
CA ILE A 122 3.67 23.29 17.75
C ILE A 122 3.59 24.33 16.62
N ASP A 123 3.73 25.61 16.94
CA ASP A 123 3.66 26.69 15.96
C ASP A 123 4.84 26.64 14.98
N GLU A 124 6.02 26.23 15.48
CA GLU A 124 7.22 26.08 14.64
C GLU A 124 7.11 24.88 13.69
N ILE A 125 6.52 23.77 14.17
CA ILE A 125 6.29 22.58 13.35
C ILE A 125 5.27 22.89 12.24
N MET A 126 4.17 23.56 12.59
CA MET A 126 3.15 23.97 11.62
C MET A 126 3.73 24.90 10.55
N ALA A 127 4.54 25.89 10.96
CA ALA A 127 5.20 26.79 10.00
C ALA A 127 6.15 26.05 9.04
N GLU A 128 6.84 25.01 9.52
CA GLU A 128 7.75 24.22 8.70
C GLU A 128 6.99 23.28 7.74
N ILE A 129 5.87 22.72 8.19
CA ILE A 129 4.94 21.94 7.36
C ILE A 129 4.33 22.82 6.25
N ASP A 130 3.86 24.02 6.59
CA ASP A 130 3.30 24.97 5.62
C ASP A 130 4.36 25.43 4.60
N LYS A 131 5.59 25.64 5.05
CA LYS A 131 6.74 25.94 4.18
C LYS A 131 7.06 24.77 3.23
N PHE A 132 6.97 23.53 3.71
CA PHE A 132 7.12 22.35 2.85
C PHE A 132 5.98 22.25 1.83
N LEU A 133 4.73 22.43 2.26
CA LEU A 133 3.55 22.33 1.40
C LEU A 133 3.50 23.42 0.32
N SER A 134 4.01 24.62 0.62
CA SER A 134 4.09 25.74 -0.35
C SER A 134 5.18 25.56 -1.40
N ASN A 135 6.26 24.82 -1.12
CA ASN A 135 7.33 24.54 -2.08
C ASN A 135 8.01 23.18 -1.81
N PRO A 136 7.38 22.05 -2.14
CA PRO A 136 7.92 20.74 -1.84
C PRO A 136 9.23 20.46 -2.60
N ASP A 137 9.35 20.90 -3.86
CA ASP A 137 10.52 20.66 -4.72
C ASP A 137 11.79 21.40 -4.25
N GLY A 138 11.64 22.61 -3.72
CA GLY A 138 12.74 23.43 -3.19
C GLY A 138 12.89 23.39 -1.67
N TYR A 139 12.12 22.55 -0.98
CA TYR A 139 12.19 22.46 0.47
C TYR A 139 13.53 21.89 0.92
N VAL A 140 14.31 22.75 1.57
CA VAL A 140 15.47 22.36 2.36
C VAL A 140 15.02 22.42 3.81
N ALA A 141 15.01 21.26 4.47
CA ALA A 141 14.82 21.18 5.91
C ALA A 141 15.88 22.07 6.56
N ASP A 142 15.46 23.14 7.21
CA ASP A 142 16.34 23.94 8.03
C ASP A 142 16.60 23.11 9.29
N PRO A 143 17.82 22.57 9.51
CA PRO A 143 18.13 21.91 10.77
C PRO A 143 18.25 23.01 11.82
N LYS A 144 17.10 23.47 12.32
CA LYS A 144 17.08 24.44 13.39
C LYS A 144 17.69 23.78 14.62
N PRO A 145 18.60 24.47 15.33
CA PRO A 145 19.05 24.01 16.61
C PRO A 145 17.87 24.13 17.56
N HIS A 146 17.14 23.03 17.76
CA HIS A 146 16.17 22.97 18.83
C HIS A 146 16.94 23.12 20.14
N GLY A 147 16.79 24.28 20.76
CA GLY A 147 17.42 24.60 22.03
C GLY A 147 16.96 23.62 23.09
N GLY A 148 17.88 22.75 23.51
CA GLY A 148 17.61 21.81 24.60
C GLY A 148 18.46 20.56 24.51
N ALA A 149 19.75 20.69 24.80
CA ALA A 149 20.50 19.57 25.33
C ALA A 149 19.78 19.07 26.60
N GLN A 150 18.97 18.02 26.49
CA GLN A 150 18.70 17.15 27.62
C GLN A 150 19.47 15.86 27.36
N GLY A 151 20.72 15.87 27.83
CA GLY A 151 21.44 14.65 28.09
C GLY A 151 20.55 13.75 28.94
N ILE A 152 20.27 12.56 28.44
CA ILE A 152 19.72 11.47 29.24
C ILE A 152 20.71 11.27 30.39
N GLN A 153 20.35 11.75 31.58
CA GLN A 153 21.04 11.41 32.82
C GLN A 153 20.77 9.93 33.07
N ILE A 154 21.64 9.07 32.52
CA ILE A 154 21.72 7.68 32.96
C ILE A 154 22.28 7.74 34.37
N GLN A 155 21.40 7.67 35.36
CA GLN A 155 21.76 7.61 36.77
C GLN A 155 22.37 6.23 37.01
N ILE A 156 23.69 6.12 36.84
CA ILE A 156 24.45 4.94 37.23
C ILE A 156 24.45 4.93 38.77
N PRO A 157 23.83 3.94 39.44
CA PRO A 157 23.88 3.88 40.89
C PRO A 157 25.33 3.68 41.34
N GLU A 158 25.83 4.64 42.11
CA GLU A 158 27.17 4.64 42.69
C GLU A 158 27.30 3.43 43.61
N ARG A 159 28.03 2.41 43.15
CA ARG A 159 28.29 1.19 43.91
C ARG A 159 29.33 1.54 44.97
N THR A 160 28.87 1.83 46.18
CA THR A 160 29.69 1.87 47.39
C THR A 160 30.27 0.48 47.67
N ALA A 161 31.60 0.41 47.72
CA ALA A 161 32.37 -0.64 48.40
C ALA A 161 33.75 -0.02 48.70
N THR A 162 34.02 0.54 49.89
CA THR A 162 34.44 -0.13 51.14
C THR A 162 35.49 -1.23 50.96
N GLU A 163 36.58 -1.08 51.74
CA GLU A 163 37.62 -2.07 52.08
C GLU A 163 38.60 -2.44 50.95
N ASN A 164 39.93 -2.39 51.11
CA ASN A 164 40.82 -2.43 52.28
C ASN A 164 42.20 -1.90 51.85
#